data_AF-A0A1L3GLX0-F1
#
_entry.id   AF-A0A1L3GLX0-F1
#
_cell.length_a   1.000
_cell.length_b   1.000
_cell.length_c   1.000
_cell.angle_alpha   90.00
_cell.angle_beta   90.00
_cell.angle_gamma   90.00
#
_symmetry.space_group_name_H-M   'P 1'
#
loop_
_entity.id
_entity.type
_entity.pdbx_description
1 polymer ?
#
loop_
_entity_poly.entity_id
_entity_poly.type
_entity_poly.pdbx_seq_one_letter_code
_entity_poly.pdbx_strand_id
1 'polypeptide(L)'
;MILVAVMLLLPGCGGGGGGGGGGSDSASVSGGTSGVAVDPYIVGAVFEEVSPEEQVLQRSSISDAEGNFRFPQTIRTDSTIRIKEDQKGTHAGKPYEGSLRGIADHSGALVASPLTTLLANGFSSGQVIAMLEDAGISGLQEGDLYNDPMVGLAGLETFTDDDLVLLQASMAVNSFLLRLDNFNYGPGDPGVVAYLGEAADMVKYGLSLSRYQEVQSELSDTLIDFSSPVTLDHLISATSNTVETLTIAARDGDIADPVDLVGEIAVLNDSLTELTLHYYVLENRGDAAIEEAVNHDILPDIDGTQYPQLDLAGDITVQGVIVPEPEPTTYPAPILDSVEVDGSSFVLNWSLPAGTSDVPSGGYDIIIDSVDTGTDWRTTATSTVITGLSSGVAHTFKVQARWLQADPHQVPLSNELSETIPADTSGGDSGSSGGDSSDGSGGVEPPAPLAALSRPFPAR
;
A
#
# COMPACT_ATOMS: atom_id res chain seq x y z
N MET A 1 -25.70 -18.50 45.02
CA MET A 1 -24.65 -19.52 45.07
C MET A 1 -25.09 -20.74 44.27
N ILE A 2 -24.77 -20.75 42.97
CA ILE A 2 -24.75 -21.95 42.14
C ILE A 2 -23.46 -21.84 41.34
N LEU A 3 -22.50 -22.69 41.69
CA LEU A 3 -21.18 -22.81 41.10
C LEU A 3 -21.31 -23.78 39.92
N VAL A 4 -21.18 -23.29 38.68
CA VAL A 4 -21.11 -24.14 37.48
C VAL A 4 -19.66 -24.14 37.03
N ALA A 5 -18.96 -25.23 37.35
CA ALA A 5 -17.62 -25.52 36.86
C ALA A 5 -17.73 -26.14 35.46
N VAL A 6 -17.21 -25.43 34.45
CA VAL A 6 -17.05 -25.96 33.09
C VAL A 6 -15.60 -26.43 32.94
N MET A 7 -15.42 -27.75 32.95
CA MET A 7 -14.21 -28.44 32.55
C MET A 7 -14.26 -28.63 31.03
N LEU A 8 -13.37 -27.99 30.28
CA LEU A 8 -13.17 -28.26 28.86
C LEU A 8 -11.76 -28.82 28.63
N LEU A 9 -11.74 -29.86 27.80
CA LEU A 9 -10.69 -30.86 27.61
C LEU A 9 -9.62 -30.39 26.62
N LEU A 10 -8.35 -30.55 26.99
CA LEU A 10 -7.20 -30.50 26.08
C LEU A 10 -7.06 -31.84 25.32
N PRO A 11 -6.84 -31.85 24.00
CA PRO A 11 -6.25 -33.01 23.33
C PRO A 11 -4.72 -32.87 23.28
N GLY A 12 -4.04 -33.87 23.84
CA GLY A 12 -2.60 -34.07 23.72
C GLY A 12 -2.23 -35.13 22.69
N CYS A 13 -1.02 -34.95 22.13
CA CYS A 13 -0.01 -35.96 21.79
C CYS A 13 -0.16 -36.88 20.56
N GLY A 14 0.86 -36.82 19.69
CA GLY A 14 1.35 -37.87 18.80
C GLY A 14 2.13 -37.24 17.63
N GLY A 15 3.40 -37.51 17.28
CA GLY A 15 4.36 -38.52 17.71
C GLY A 15 5.12 -39.08 16.49
N GLY A 16 6.36 -38.62 16.26
CA GLY A 16 7.49 -39.44 15.75
C GLY A 16 7.72 -39.63 14.23
N GLY A 17 8.99 -39.50 13.82
CA GLY A 17 9.61 -40.38 12.80
C GLY A 17 10.42 -39.69 11.70
N GLY A 18 11.75 -39.79 11.74
CA GLY A 18 12.68 -39.11 10.81
C GLY A 18 12.78 -39.69 9.38
N GLY A 19 13.50 -38.95 8.54
CA GLY A 19 13.89 -39.38 7.19
C GLY A 19 14.80 -38.33 6.55
N GLY A 20 16.11 -38.59 6.53
CA GLY A 20 17.10 -37.72 5.90
C GLY A 20 17.03 -37.79 4.37
N GLY A 21 17.26 -36.64 3.74
CA GLY A 21 17.46 -36.52 2.30
C GLY A 21 18.05 -35.15 2.01
N GLY A 22 19.34 -35.11 1.67
CA GLY A 22 20.00 -33.90 1.19
C GLY A 22 19.45 -33.49 -0.18
N GLY A 23 19.21 -32.20 -0.35
CA GLY A 23 18.74 -31.62 -1.60
C GLY A 23 18.71 -30.11 -1.51
N SER A 24 19.70 -29.48 -2.15
CA SER A 24 19.70 -28.14 -2.76
C SER A 24 19.05 -26.98 -1.99
N ASP A 25 19.89 -26.04 -1.56
CA ASP A 25 19.55 -24.67 -1.14
C ASP A 25 18.48 -24.07 -2.06
N SER A 26 17.23 -24.20 -1.62
CA SER A 26 16.08 -23.54 -2.21
C SER A 26 15.62 -22.58 -1.14
N ALA A 27 15.82 -21.29 -1.38
CA ALA A 27 15.40 -20.22 -0.48
C ALA A 27 13.95 -20.50 -0.05
N SER A 28 13.71 -20.60 1.26
CA SER A 28 12.39 -20.87 1.81
C SER A 28 11.48 -19.67 1.52
N VAL A 29 10.66 -19.78 0.49
CA VAL A 29 9.63 -18.79 0.16
C VAL A 29 8.49 -18.96 1.17
N SER A 30 8.58 -18.27 2.32
CA SER A 30 7.48 -18.17 3.29
C SER A 30 6.88 -16.77 3.39
N GLY A 31 7.22 -15.85 2.47
CA GLY A 31 6.63 -14.52 2.45
C GLY A 31 5.17 -14.54 1.99
N GLY A 32 4.33 -13.74 2.65
CA GLY A 32 3.04 -13.34 2.08
C GLY A 32 3.24 -12.37 0.90
N THR A 33 2.14 -11.96 0.29
CA THR A 33 2.12 -10.86 -0.70
C THR A 33 1.44 -9.61 -0.15
N SER A 34 0.95 -9.62 1.09
CA SER A 34 0.13 -8.56 1.66
C SER A 34 0.66 -8.12 3.01
N GLY A 35 0.45 -6.84 3.32
CA GLY A 35 0.71 -6.30 4.64
C GLY A 35 -0.27 -5.20 5.00
N VAL A 36 -0.10 -4.64 6.19
CA VAL A 36 -0.90 -3.55 6.74
C VAL A 36 0.01 -2.44 7.25
N ALA A 37 -0.36 -1.19 6.96
CA ALA A 37 0.35 0.02 7.33
C ALA A 37 -0.35 0.71 8.51
N VAL A 38 0.33 0.82 9.66
CA VAL A 38 -0.33 1.21 10.91
C VAL A 38 0.50 2.19 11.74
N ASP A 39 -0.04 3.40 11.88
CA ASP A 39 0.24 4.46 12.84
C ASP A 39 -0.90 5.52 12.88
N PRO A 40 -2.01 5.22 13.60
CA PRO A 40 -3.23 4.58 13.04
C PRO A 40 -3.22 4.18 11.55
N TYR A 41 -4.28 3.54 11.02
CA TYR A 41 -4.22 3.08 9.62
C TYR A 41 -3.80 4.18 8.63
N ILE A 42 -2.72 3.89 7.86
CA ILE A 42 -2.21 4.81 6.85
C ILE A 42 -2.91 4.52 5.53
N VAL A 43 -3.63 5.50 5.01
CA VAL A 43 -4.40 5.41 3.77
C VAL A 43 -3.62 6.06 2.64
N GLY A 44 -3.60 5.49 1.45
CA GLY A 44 -2.97 6.14 0.30
C GLY A 44 -1.44 5.94 0.20
N ALA A 45 -0.84 5.11 1.05
CA ALA A 45 0.60 4.87 1.06
C ALA A 45 1.02 3.81 0.05
N VAL A 46 2.23 3.95 -0.51
CA VAL A 46 2.89 2.92 -1.31
C VAL A 46 4.13 2.43 -0.59
N PHE A 47 4.37 1.12 -0.62
CA PHE A 47 5.52 0.48 -0.01
C PHE A 47 6.46 -0.11 -1.07
N GLU A 48 7.75 -0.08 -0.78
CA GLU A 48 8.80 -0.71 -1.57
C GLU A 48 9.33 -1.93 -0.81
N GLU A 49 9.46 -3.06 -1.51
CA GLU A 49 10.32 -4.15 -1.04
C GLU A 49 11.74 -3.87 -1.49
N VAL A 50 12.67 -3.91 -0.54
CA VAL A 50 14.07 -3.54 -0.75
C VAL A 50 14.97 -4.69 -0.33
N SER A 51 15.94 -5.04 -1.19
CA SER A 51 16.94 -6.07 -0.89
C SER A 51 17.93 -5.62 0.20
N PRO A 52 18.72 -6.53 0.78
CA PRO A 52 19.81 -6.16 1.69
C PRO A 52 20.83 -5.18 1.11
N GLU A 53 20.93 -5.09 -0.21
CA GLU A 53 21.79 -4.15 -0.96
C GLU A 53 21.09 -2.83 -1.31
N GLU A 54 19.94 -2.52 -0.69
CA GLU A 54 19.14 -1.30 -0.90
C GLU A 54 18.54 -1.18 -2.31
N GLN A 55 18.40 -2.29 -3.05
CA GLN A 55 17.75 -2.30 -4.36
C GLN A 55 16.24 -2.50 -4.21
N VAL A 56 15.45 -1.62 -4.82
CA VAL A 56 13.98 -1.79 -4.93
C VAL A 56 13.67 -2.96 -5.85
N LEU A 57 12.99 -3.96 -5.31
CA LEU A 57 12.63 -5.20 -5.99
C LEU A 57 11.22 -5.15 -6.57
N GLN A 58 10.29 -4.54 -5.86
CA GLN A 58 8.91 -4.31 -6.30
C GLN A 58 8.24 -3.24 -5.42
N ARG A 59 7.06 -2.80 -5.88
CA ARG A 59 6.20 -1.83 -5.18
C ARG A 59 4.84 -2.42 -4.89
N SER A 60 4.24 -2.01 -3.79
CA SER A 60 2.89 -2.43 -3.41
C SER A 60 1.81 -1.67 -4.18
N SER A 61 0.57 -2.14 -4.08
CA SER A 61 -0.61 -1.29 -4.26
C SER A 61 -0.62 -0.14 -3.25
N ILE A 62 -1.43 0.87 -3.53
CA ILE A 62 -1.79 1.91 -2.56
C ILE A 62 -2.52 1.25 -1.37
N SER A 63 -2.26 1.70 -0.14
CA SER A 63 -2.95 1.21 1.05
C SER A 63 -4.40 1.71 1.12
N ASP A 64 -5.33 0.84 1.53
CA ASP A 64 -6.74 1.17 1.67
C ASP A 64 -7.08 1.84 3.02
N ALA A 65 -8.38 2.01 3.32
CA ALA A 65 -8.86 2.68 4.53
C ALA A 65 -8.45 1.94 5.81
N GLU A 66 -8.26 0.62 5.72
CA GLU A 66 -7.78 -0.24 6.79
C GLU A 66 -6.26 -0.51 6.67
N GLY A 67 -5.54 0.32 5.92
CA GLY A 67 -4.09 0.28 5.78
C GLY A 67 -3.55 -0.92 4.97
N ASN A 68 -4.40 -1.74 4.36
CA ASN A 68 -3.95 -2.95 3.67
C ASN A 68 -3.30 -2.61 2.33
N PHE A 69 -2.17 -3.23 2.04
CA PHE A 69 -1.48 -3.13 0.76
C PHE A 69 -1.02 -4.52 0.26
N ARG A 70 -0.74 -4.63 -1.04
CA ARG A 70 -0.34 -5.90 -1.68
C ARG A 70 0.79 -5.72 -2.68
N PHE A 71 1.78 -6.60 -2.64
CA PHE A 71 2.84 -6.74 -3.62
C PHE A 71 2.45 -7.69 -4.77
N PRO A 72 2.91 -7.43 -6.01
CA PRO A 72 2.69 -8.32 -7.16
C PRO A 72 3.30 -9.72 -6.98
N GLN A 73 4.44 -9.83 -6.31
CA GLN A 73 5.15 -11.08 -6.06
C GLN A 73 5.27 -11.35 -4.56
N THR A 74 5.52 -12.60 -4.20
CA THR A 74 5.85 -12.97 -2.82
C THR A 74 7.09 -12.21 -2.35
N ILE A 75 6.98 -11.62 -1.16
CA ILE A 75 8.08 -10.92 -0.52
C ILE A 75 9.17 -11.92 -0.14
N ARG A 76 10.44 -11.56 -0.35
CA ARG A 76 11.57 -12.37 0.06
C ARG A 76 11.82 -12.20 1.55
N THR A 77 12.17 -13.30 2.22
CA THR A 77 12.40 -13.33 3.68
C THR A 77 13.56 -12.45 4.13
N ASP A 78 14.52 -12.16 3.24
CA ASP A 78 15.68 -11.29 3.52
C ASP A 78 15.44 -9.80 3.22
N SER A 79 14.23 -9.44 2.78
CA SER A 79 13.93 -8.06 2.36
C SER A 79 13.32 -7.22 3.47
N THR A 80 13.54 -5.91 3.35
CA THR A 80 12.91 -4.89 4.19
C THR A 80 11.79 -4.25 3.39
N ILE A 81 10.63 -4.07 4.02
CA ILE A 81 9.54 -3.28 3.45
C ILE A 81 9.66 -1.87 4.01
N ARG A 82 9.61 -0.85 3.16
CA ARG A 82 9.61 0.56 3.59
C ARG A 82 8.56 1.37 2.86
N ILE A 83 8.02 2.38 3.53
CA ILE A 83 7.14 3.35 2.88
C ILE A 83 7.93 4.15 1.82
N LYS A 84 7.28 4.47 0.70
CA LYS A 84 7.86 5.25 -0.38
C LYS A 84 7.77 6.74 -0.04
N GLU A 85 8.89 7.45 -0.10
CA GLU A 85 9.02 8.82 0.45
C GLU A 85 8.09 9.85 -0.20
N ASP A 86 7.81 9.70 -1.49
CA ASP A 86 6.91 10.60 -2.26
C ASP A 86 5.45 10.14 -2.25
N GLN A 87 5.12 9.02 -1.58
CA GLN A 87 3.78 8.44 -1.50
C GLN A 87 3.52 7.85 -0.11
N LYS A 88 3.66 8.69 0.93
CA LYS A 88 3.46 8.30 2.33
C LYS A 88 2.00 8.15 2.75
N GLY A 89 1.07 8.65 1.94
CA GLY A 89 -0.36 8.62 2.26
C GLY A 89 -0.73 9.60 3.38
N THR A 90 -1.84 9.31 4.05
CA THR A 90 -2.41 10.09 5.12
C THR A 90 -2.78 9.20 6.31
N HIS A 91 -2.84 9.80 7.49
CA HIS A 91 -3.40 9.19 8.70
C HIS A 91 -4.39 10.18 9.29
N ALA A 92 -5.62 9.72 9.57
CA ALA A 92 -6.74 10.59 9.93
C ALA A 92 -6.94 11.77 8.94
N GLY A 93 -6.73 11.52 7.64
CA GLY A 93 -6.83 12.54 6.57
C GLY A 93 -5.66 13.51 6.47
N LYS A 94 -4.81 13.62 7.50
CA LYS A 94 -3.60 14.46 7.51
C LYS A 94 -2.45 13.78 6.75
N PRO A 95 -1.64 14.49 5.94
CA PRO A 95 -0.43 13.93 5.33
C PRO A 95 0.48 13.28 6.36
N TYR A 96 0.93 12.07 6.08
CA TYR A 96 1.79 11.33 7.00
C TYR A 96 3.25 11.82 6.90
N GLU A 97 3.77 12.42 7.98
CA GLU A 97 5.15 12.93 8.03
C GLU A 97 6.19 11.84 8.36
N GLY A 98 5.74 10.69 8.87
CA GLY A 98 6.62 9.64 9.38
C GLY A 98 7.29 8.76 8.32
N SER A 99 7.92 7.68 8.78
CA SER A 99 8.43 6.61 7.92
C SER A 99 8.21 5.25 8.57
N LEU A 100 7.60 4.33 7.82
CA LEU A 100 7.25 2.99 8.29
C LEU A 100 8.11 1.93 7.61
N ARG A 101 8.55 0.94 8.38
CA ARG A 101 9.23 -0.26 7.88
C ARG A 101 8.63 -1.52 8.48
N GLY A 102 8.65 -2.58 7.70
CA GLY A 102 8.26 -3.93 8.10
C GLY A 102 9.37 -4.93 7.79
N ILE A 103 9.38 -6.05 8.53
CA ILE A 103 10.34 -7.15 8.34
C ILE A 103 9.61 -8.33 7.72
N ALA A 104 10.12 -8.86 6.61
CA ALA A 104 9.51 -9.96 5.88
C ALA A 104 9.71 -11.35 6.53
N ASP A 105 10.71 -11.49 7.41
CA ASP A 105 11.13 -12.78 7.99
C ASP A 105 10.27 -13.28 9.16
N HIS A 106 9.13 -12.64 9.43
CA HIS A 106 8.24 -13.08 10.51
C HIS A 106 7.16 -14.03 9.99
N SER A 107 6.91 -15.12 10.74
CA SER A 107 5.80 -16.03 10.45
C SER A 107 4.47 -15.37 10.84
N GLY A 108 3.93 -14.51 9.99
CA GLY A 108 2.72 -13.75 10.28
C GLY A 108 2.30 -12.83 9.13
N ALA A 109 1.28 -12.02 9.40
CA ALA A 109 0.96 -10.90 8.51
C ALA A 109 2.11 -9.89 8.56
N LEU A 110 2.48 -9.34 7.40
CA LEU A 110 3.42 -8.23 7.36
C LEU A 110 2.74 -7.00 7.96
N VAL A 111 3.33 -6.43 9.01
CA VAL A 111 2.92 -5.15 9.58
C VAL A 111 4.04 -4.15 9.36
N ALA A 112 3.71 -3.00 8.77
CA ALA A 112 4.58 -1.84 8.71
C ALA A 112 4.06 -0.81 9.71
N SER A 113 4.72 -0.72 10.86
CA SER A 113 4.38 0.14 11.99
C SER A 113 5.65 0.77 12.59
N PRO A 114 5.54 1.81 13.42
CA PRO A 114 6.67 2.38 14.17
C PRO A 114 7.45 1.33 14.99
N LEU A 115 6.76 0.34 15.55
CA LEU A 115 7.39 -0.76 16.31
C LEU A 115 8.25 -1.64 15.40
N THR A 116 7.71 -2.07 14.26
CA THR A 116 8.47 -2.84 13.27
C THR A 116 9.54 -2.00 12.59
N THR A 117 9.41 -0.67 12.56
CA THR A 117 10.48 0.24 12.12
C THR A 117 11.71 0.15 13.01
N LEU A 118 11.55 0.18 14.33
CA LEU A 118 12.69 -0.02 15.25
C LEU A 118 13.35 -1.38 15.05
N LEU A 119 12.55 -2.44 14.90
CA LEU A 119 13.08 -3.77 14.64
C LEU A 119 13.86 -3.81 13.31
N ALA A 120 13.33 -3.19 12.25
CA ALA A 120 13.99 -3.11 10.94
C ALA A 120 15.29 -2.28 10.99
N ASN A 121 15.39 -1.34 11.93
CA ASN A 121 16.60 -0.57 12.22
C ASN A 121 17.62 -1.34 13.09
N GLY A 122 17.36 -2.61 13.39
CA GLY A 122 18.29 -3.51 14.05
C GLY A 122 18.11 -3.64 15.56
N PHE A 123 17.08 -3.06 16.16
CA PHE A 123 16.73 -3.36 17.55
C PHE A 123 16.22 -4.80 17.68
N SER A 124 16.62 -5.47 18.76
CA SER A 124 15.97 -6.72 19.17
C SER A 124 14.64 -6.44 19.87
N SER A 125 13.69 -7.39 19.83
CA SER A 125 12.41 -7.27 20.52
C SER A 125 12.57 -6.93 22.01
N GLY A 126 13.52 -7.58 22.69
CA GLY A 126 13.82 -7.30 24.10
C GLY A 126 14.34 -5.87 24.35
N GLN A 127 15.09 -5.28 23.41
CA GLN A 127 15.51 -3.87 23.53
C GLN A 127 14.33 -2.92 23.33
N VAL A 128 13.46 -3.17 22.35
CA VAL A 128 12.27 -2.34 22.13
C VAL A 128 11.35 -2.39 23.35
N ILE A 129 11.09 -3.58 23.88
CA ILE A 129 10.26 -3.75 25.10
C ILE A 129 10.90 -3.03 26.28
N ALA A 130 12.21 -3.20 26.52
CA ALA A 130 12.88 -2.52 27.63
C ALA A 130 12.80 -0.98 27.50
N MET A 131 12.94 -0.43 26.29
CA MET A 131 12.79 1.01 26.05
C MET A 131 11.36 1.50 26.34
N LEU A 132 10.35 0.73 25.93
CA LEU A 132 8.95 1.04 26.20
C LEU A 132 8.62 0.94 27.70
N GLU A 133 9.13 -0.08 28.39
CA GLU A 133 8.97 -0.24 29.84
C GLU A 133 9.62 0.92 30.59
N ASP A 134 10.83 1.34 30.21
CA ASP A 134 11.52 2.51 30.77
C ASP A 134 10.75 3.81 30.49
N ALA A 135 10.02 3.89 29.37
CA ALA A 135 9.11 4.97 29.03
C ALA A 135 7.72 4.86 29.69
N GLY A 136 7.50 3.83 30.51
CA GLY A 136 6.25 3.63 31.25
C GLY A 136 5.10 3.02 30.43
N ILE A 137 5.42 2.29 29.35
CA ILE A 137 4.50 1.42 28.61
C ILE A 137 4.92 -0.03 28.88
N SER A 138 4.10 -0.77 29.60
CA SER A 138 4.44 -2.13 30.06
C SER A 138 3.39 -3.15 29.65
N GLY A 139 3.71 -4.45 29.73
CA GLY A 139 2.78 -5.53 29.45
C GLY A 139 2.88 -6.13 28.05
N LEU A 140 3.73 -5.57 27.19
CA LEU A 140 4.01 -6.10 25.86
C LEU A 140 4.91 -7.33 25.90
N GLN A 141 4.68 -8.25 24.96
CA GLN A 141 5.49 -9.43 24.70
C GLN A 141 6.19 -9.30 23.34
N GLU A 142 7.22 -10.12 23.12
CA GLU A 142 8.01 -10.05 21.88
C GLU A 142 7.17 -10.25 20.61
N GLY A 143 6.11 -11.07 20.68
CA GLY A 143 5.19 -11.29 19.56
C GLY A 143 4.28 -10.10 19.27
N ASP A 144 4.00 -9.25 20.26
CA ASP A 144 3.06 -8.12 20.11
C ASP A 144 3.63 -7.05 19.17
N LEU A 145 4.96 -6.92 19.11
CA LEU A 145 5.63 -5.94 18.24
C LEU A 145 5.42 -6.19 16.73
N TYR A 146 4.89 -7.36 16.36
CA TYR A 146 4.58 -7.74 14.98
C TYR A 146 3.07 -7.72 14.68
N ASN A 147 2.23 -7.42 15.67
CA ASN A 147 0.79 -7.37 15.51
C ASN A 147 0.35 -5.99 15.00
N ASP A 148 -0.78 -5.94 14.30
CA ASP A 148 -1.46 -4.71 13.91
C ASP A 148 -1.99 -3.99 15.17
N PRO A 149 -1.48 -2.80 15.53
CA PRO A 149 -1.93 -2.06 16.71
C PRO A 149 -3.40 -1.60 16.70
N MET A 150 -4.05 -1.55 15.54
CA MET A 150 -5.45 -1.14 15.39
C MET A 150 -6.44 -2.31 15.42
N VAL A 151 -5.93 -3.56 15.40
CA VAL A 151 -6.79 -4.74 15.29
C VAL A 151 -7.75 -4.83 16.48
N GLY A 152 -9.05 -4.89 16.17
CA GLY A 152 -10.10 -5.02 17.18
C GLY A 152 -10.48 -3.72 17.90
N LEU A 153 -9.88 -2.58 17.56
CA LEU A 153 -10.23 -1.28 18.14
C LEU A 153 -11.32 -0.53 17.36
N ALA A 154 -11.47 -0.85 16.07
CA ALA A 154 -12.41 -0.18 15.18
C ALA A 154 -13.86 -0.26 15.67
N GLY A 155 -14.52 0.88 15.73
CA GLY A 155 -15.91 1.08 16.11
C GLY A 155 -16.22 0.80 17.59
N LEU A 156 -15.20 0.64 18.45
CA LEU A 156 -15.45 0.32 19.86
C LEU A 156 -16.06 1.50 20.62
N GLU A 157 -17.10 1.21 21.38
CA GLU A 157 -17.65 2.11 22.41
C GLU A 157 -17.22 1.72 23.83
N THR A 158 -16.78 0.47 24.01
CA THR A 158 -16.39 -0.10 25.29
C THR A 158 -15.06 -0.83 25.16
N PHE A 159 -14.08 -0.43 25.95
CA PHE A 159 -12.73 -0.97 25.96
C PHE A 159 -12.09 -0.72 27.34
N THR A 160 -10.88 -1.24 27.53
CA THR A 160 -10.02 -1.03 28.69
C THR A 160 -8.69 -0.42 28.27
N ASP A 161 -7.94 0.18 29.19
CA ASP A 161 -6.61 0.71 28.87
C ASP A 161 -5.64 -0.39 28.41
N ASP A 162 -5.84 -1.64 28.87
CA ASP A 162 -5.05 -2.80 28.43
C ASP A 162 -5.25 -3.08 26.92
N ASP A 163 -6.44 -2.81 26.38
CA ASP A 163 -6.73 -2.96 24.94
C ASP A 163 -5.95 -1.93 24.10
N LEU A 164 -5.54 -0.81 24.70
CA LEU A 164 -4.88 0.31 24.01
C LEU A 164 -3.35 0.22 24.03
N VAL A 165 -2.75 -0.63 24.87
CA VAL A 165 -1.30 -0.64 25.14
C VAL A 165 -0.47 -0.76 23.87
N LEU A 166 -0.86 -1.62 22.92
CA LEU A 166 -0.12 -1.82 21.67
C LEU A 166 -0.18 -0.57 20.77
N LEU A 167 -1.36 0.05 20.64
CA LEU A 167 -1.52 1.30 19.88
C LEU A 167 -0.77 2.45 20.54
N GLN A 168 -0.86 2.58 21.86
CA GLN A 168 -0.12 3.59 22.62
C GLN A 168 1.38 3.46 22.42
N ALA A 169 1.91 2.24 22.45
CA ALA A 169 3.32 1.96 22.18
C ALA A 169 3.73 2.38 20.76
N SER A 170 2.90 2.04 19.77
CA SER A 170 3.13 2.38 18.37
C SER A 170 3.18 3.89 18.15
N MET A 171 2.17 4.62 18.63
CA MET A 171 2.10 6.08 18.51
C MET A 171 3.25 6.77 19.25
N ALA A 172 3.60 6.31 20.46
CA ALA A 172 4.71 6.86 21.23
C ALA A 172 6.05 6.69 20.50
N VAL A 173 6.27 5.54 19.86
CA VAL A 173 7.47 5.30 19.04
C VAL A 173 7.48 6.18 17.79
N ASN A 174 6.34 6.38 17.11
CA ASN A 174 6.30 7.32 15.99
C ASN A 174 6.68 8.73 16.42
N SER A 175 6.04 9.24 17.48
CA SER A 175 6.34 10.58 18.02
C SER A 175 7.79 10.71 18.46
N PHE A 176 8.38 9.67 19.04
CA PHE A 176 9.80 9.63 19.36
C PHE A 176 10.69 9.75 18.11
N LEU A 177 10.43 8.96 17.06
CA LEU A 177 11.21 9.00 15.82
C LEU A 177 11.05 10.34 15.09
N LEU A 178 9.83 10.89 15.08
CA LEU A 178 9.52 12.21 14.53
C LEU A 178 10.23 13.33 15.31
N ARG A 179 10.24 13.25 16.65
CA ARG A 179 10.94 14.21 17.53
C ARG A 179 12.44 14.25 17.25
N LEU A 180 13.02 13.08 16.97
CA LEU A 180 14.44 12.96 16.61
C LEU A 180 14.76 13.39 15.18
N ASP A 181 13.74 13.53 14.33
CA ASP A 181 13.89 13.65 12.87
C ASP A 181 14.79 12.53 12.29
N ASN A 182 14.68 11.32 12.86
CA ASN A 182 15.53 10.19 12.50
C ASN A 182 14.76 8.88 12.53
N PHE A 183 14.06 8.57 11.43
CA PHE A 183 13.37 7.30 11.26
C PHE A 183 14.31 6.10 11.00
N ASN A 184 15.62 6.34 10.88
CA ASN A 184 16.65 5.30 10.83
C ASN A 184 17.29 5.04 12.21
N TYR A 185 16.73 5.62 13.29
CA TYR A 185 17.28 5.46 14.64
C TYR A 185 17.45 3.97 14.99
N GLY A 186 18.69 3.60 15.30
CA GLY A 186 19.14 2.24 15.56
C GLY A 186 19.96 2.10 16.85
N PRO A 187 20.33 0.87 17.24
CA PRO A 187 21.14 0.64 18.43
C PRO A 187 22.49 1.35 18.37
N GLY A 188 22.77 2.18 19.39
CA GLY A 188 24.03 2.92 19.51
C GLY A 188 24.01 4.31 18.90
N ASP A 189 22.93 4.70 18.22
CA ASP A 189 22.74 6.07 17.77
C ASP A 189 22.61 7.03 18.95
N PRO A 190 23.17 8.26 18.85
CA PRO A 190 22.94 9.29 19.84
C PRO A 190 21.46 9.69 19.81
N GLY A 191 20.76 9.52 20.92
CA GLY A 191 19.36 9.91 21.06
C GLY A 191 19.03 10.23 22.50
N VAL A 192 18.08 11.14 22.70
CA VAL A 192 17.56 11.47 24.03
C VAL A 192 16.37 10.55 24.29
N VAL A 193 16.64 9.37 24.88
CA VAL A 193 15.59 8.37 25.18
C VAL A 193 14.48 8.93 26.06
N ALA A 194 14.73 10.01 26.81
CA ALA A 194 13.70 10.72 27.57
C ALA A 194 12.53 11.22 26.68
N TYR A 195 12.77 11.51 25.39
CA TYR A 195 11.70 11.87 24.46
C TYR A 195 10.68 10.75 24.25
N LEU A 196 11.09 9.47 24.38
CA LEU A 196 10.14 8.36 24.32
C LEU A 196 9.23 8.33 25.55
N GLY A 197 9.75 8.68 26.74
CA GLY A 197 8.94 8.83 27.95
C GLY A 197 7.92 9.96 27.83
N GLU A 198 8.36 11.13 27.33
CA GLU A 198 7.47 12.26 27.05
C GLU A 198 6.37 11.89 26.05
N ALA A 199 6.74 11.23 24.93
CA ALA A 199 5.79 10.75 23.94
C ALA A 199 4.80 9.74 24.52
N ALA A 200 5.27 8.79 25.33
CA ALA A 200 4.42 7.81 26.00
C ALA A 200 3.41 8.49 26.93
N ASP A 201 3.85 9.45 27.75
CA ASP A 201 2.97 10.16 28.67
C ASP A 201 1.93 11.00 27.93
N MET A 202 2.32 11.66 26.83
CA MET A 202 1.40 12.38 25.96
C MET A 202 0.31 11.46 25.37
N VAL A 203 0.72 10.33 24.81
CA VAL A 203 -0.21 9.37 24.18
C VAL A 203 -1.14 8.74 25.22
N LYS A 204 -0.63 8.31 26.38
CA LYS A 204 -1.47 7.74 27.46
C LYS A 204 -2.49 8.76 28.00
N TYR A 205 -2.12 10.05 28.03
CA TYR A 205 -3.04 11.09 28.48
C TYR A 205 -4.20 11.30 27.49
N GLY A 206 -3.90 11.37 26.18
CA GLY A 206 -4.91 11.57 25.13
C GLY A 206 -5.72 10.31 24.81
N LEU A 207 -5.10 9.14 24.89
CA LEU A 207 -5.72 7.86 24.52
C LEU A 207 -5.84 6.96 25.75
N SER A 208 -6.90 7.16 26.54
CA SER A 208 -7.27 6.33 27.69
C SER A 208 -8.78 6.21 27.84
N LEU A 209 -9.26 5.21 28.57
CA LEU A 209 -10.67 5.05 28.89
C LEU A 209 -11.22 6.26 29.66
N SER A 210 -10.43 6.80 30.61
CA SER A 210 -10.83 8.00 31.34
C SER A 210 -11.01 9.20 30.40
N ARG A 211 -10.09 9.40 29.46
CA ARG A 211 -10.17 10.50 28.51
C ARG A 211 -11.37 10.35 27.58
N TYR A 212 -11.60 9.14 27.08
CA TYR A 212 -12.76 8.83 26.25
C TYR A 212 -14.08 9.12 26.96
N GLN A 213 -14.22 8.73 28.23
CA GLN A 213 -15.42 9.01 29.02
C GLN A 213 -15.64 10.50 29.27
N GLU A 214 -14.56 11.26 29.46
CA GLU A 214 -14.60 12.73 29.59
C GLU A 214 -15.11 13.38 28.30
N VAL A 215 -14.50 13.04 27.16
CA VAL A 215 -14.91 13.55 25.83
C VAL A 215 -16.35 13.16 25.51
N GLN A 216 -16.76 11.92 25.77
CA GLN A 216 -18.15 11.50 25.59
C GLN A 216 -19.11 12.31 26.47
N SER A 217 -18.74 12.59 27.72
CA SER A 217 -19.57 13.39 28.62
C SER A 217 -19.71 14.82 28.12
N GLU A 218 -18.63 15.43 27.64
CA GLU A 218 -18.63 16.81 27.12
C GLU A 218 -19.42 16.94 25.82
N LEU A 219 -19.34 15.95 24.94
CA LEU A 219 -20.07 15.94 23.67
C LEU A 219 -21.53 15.46 23.79
N SER A 220 -21.94 14.90 24.93
CA SER A 220 -23.25 14.26 25.09
C SER A 220 -24.43 15.20 24.82
N ASP A 221 -24.36 16.45 25.30
CA ASP A 221 -25.41 17.45 25.06
C ASP A 221 -25.41 17.92 23.60
N THR A 222 -24.24 18.11 23.01
CA THR A 222 -24.07 18.49 21.60
C THR A 222 -24.61 17.43 20.66
N LEU A 223 -24.42 16.14 21.01
CA LEU A 223 -24.71 15.02 20.13
C LEU A 223 -26.03 14.30 20.45
N ILE A 224 -26.86 14.82 21.37
CA ILE A 224 -28.06 14.15 21.88
C ILE A 224 -29.09 13.79 20.80
N ASP A 225 -29.15 14.56 19.72
CA ASP A 225 -30.14 14.40 18.65
C ASP A 225 -29.63 13.55 17.47
N PHE A 226 -28.39 13.05 17.52
CA PHE A 226 -27.79 12.23 16.46
C PHE A 226 -27.75 10.75 16.86
N SER A 227 -27.88 9.87 15.86
CA SER A 227 -27.97 8.42 16.10
C SER A 227 -26.63 7.72 16.23
N SER A 228 -25.56 8.32 15.70
CA SER A 228 -24.22 7.73 15.73
C SER A 228 -23.53 8.09 17.05
N PRO A 229 -22.94 7.12 17.76
CA PRO A 229 -22.16 7.41 18.95
C PRO A 229 -20.77 7.93 18.56
N VAL A 230 -20.15 8.66 19.49
CA VAL A 230 -18.70 8.86 19.46
C VAL A 230 -18.04 7.51 19.77
N THR A 231 -17.28 6.97 18.82
CA THR A 231 -16.45 5.76 18.95
C THR A 231 -15.00 6.08 19.34
N LEU A 232 -14.24 5.04 19.69
CA LEU A 232 -12.81 5.12 19.96
C LEU A 232 -11.99 5.64 18.76
N ASP A 233 -12.41 5.39 17.52
CA ASP A 233 -11.68 5.84 16.32
C ASP A 233 -11.54 7.36 16.24
N HIS A 234 -12.59 8.09 16.64
CA HIS A 234 -12.56 9.55 16.69
C HIS A 234 -11.52 10.04 17.70
N LEU A 235 -11.44 9.40 18.88
CA LEU A 235 -10.46 9.75 19.91
C LEU A 235 -9.03 9.40 19.48
N ILE A 236 -8.84 8.25 18.83
CA ILE A 236 -7.55 7.85 18.26
C ILE A 236 -7.06 8.91 17.26
N SER A 237 -7.94 9.33 16.34
CA SER A 237 -7.63 10.32 15.32
C SER A 237 -7.31 11.70 15.92
N ALA A 238 -8.11 12.13 16.92
CA ALA A 238 -7.88 13.37 17.66
C ALA A 238 -6.54 13.34 18.42
N THR A 239 -6.26 12.24 19.13
CA THR A 239 -5.01 12.08 19.89
C THR A 239 -3.80 12.06 18.96
N SER A 240 -3.86 11.34 17.84
CA SER A 240 -2.79 11.29 16.84
C SER A 240 -2.44 12.69 16.35
N ASN A 241 -3.45 13.48 15.99
CA ASN A 241 -3.26 14.86 15.51
C ASN A 241 -2.62 15.75 16.58
N THR A 242 -3.15 15.74 17.81
CA THR A 242 -2.62 16.53 18.93
C THR A 242 -1.17 16.18 19.25
N VAL A 243 -0.87 14.89 19.41
CA VAL A 243 0.48 14.42 19.77
C VAL A 243 1.47 14.76 18.68
N GLU A 244 1.11 14.59 17.41
CA GLU A 244 1.99 14.94 16.30
C GLU A 244 2.26 16.45 16.22
N THR A 245 1.23 17.29 16.35
CA THR A 245 1.38 18.75 16.37
C THR A 245 2.36 19.20 17.45
N LEU A 246 2.19 18.69 18.67
CA LEU A 246 3.09 19.01 19.78
C LEU A 246 4.50 18.46 19.56
N THR A 247 4.62 17.27 18.99
CA THR A 247 5.91 16.66 18.68
C THR A 247 6.70 17.49 17.66
N ILE A 248 6.03 17.96 16.60
CA ILE A 248 6.62 18.80 15.56
C ILE A 248 7.03 20.16 16.15
N ALA A 249 6.13 20.81 16.88
CA ALA A 249 6.44 22.09 17.53
C ALA A 249 7.63 21.96 18.51
N ALA A 250 7.68 20.88 19.27
CA ALA A 250 8.79 20.61 20.16
C ALA A 250 10.08 20.39 19.35
N ARG A 251 10.04 19.62 18.24
CA ARG A 251 11.15 19.39 17.30
C ARG A 251 11.72 20.70 16.78
N ASP A 252 10.84 21.59 16.37
CA ASP A 252 11.22 22.85 15.73
C ASP A 252 11.62 23.94 16.75
N GLY A 253 11.46 23.65 18.05
CA GLY A 253 11.88 24.48 19.17
C GLY A 253 10.86 25.55 19.57
N ASP A 254 9.61 25.41 19.11
CA ASP A 254 8.50 26.32 19.44
C ASP A 254 7.98 26.11 20.87
N ILE A 255 8.22 24.92 21.44
CA ILE A 255 7.95 24.61 22.84
C ILE A 255 9.26 24.73 23.64
N ALA A 256 9.33 25.76 24.49
CA ALA A 256 10.56 26.17 25.17
C ALA A 256 11.05 25.18 26.24
N ASP A 257 10.14 24.43 26.87
CA ASP A 257 10.46 23.38 27.84
C ASP A 257 9.76 22.07 27.45
N PRO A 258 10.45 21.15 26.75
CA PRO A 258 9.85 19.88 26.35
C PRO A 258 9.47 18.98 27.53
N VAL A 259 9.97 19.26 28.74
CA VAL A 259 9.64 18.49 29.95
C VAL A 259 8.19 18.73 30.40
N ASP A 260 7.51 19.77 29.90
CA ASP A 260 6.10 20.07 30.23
C ASP A 260 5.12 19.77 29.07
N LEU A 261 5.48 18.89 28.14
CA LEU A 261 4.59 18.51 27.03
C LEU A 261 3.25 17.91 27.50
N VAL A 262 3.25 17.20 28.63
CA VAL A 262 2.03 16.68 29.25
C VAL A 262 1.15 17.83 29.79
N GLY A 263 1.78 18.88 30.34
CA GLY A 263 1.09 20.10 30.75
C GLY A 263 0.45 20.81 29.55
N GLU A 264 1.14 20.89 28.42
CA GLU A 264 0.61 21.46 27.18
C GLU A 264 -0.60 20.65 26.66
N ILE A 265 -0.55 19.30 26.67
CA ILE A 265 -1.74 18.50 26.31
C ILE A 265 -2.90 18.78 27.26
N ALA A 266 -2.65 18.94 28.56
CA ALA A 266 -3.71 19.26 29.51
C ALA A 266 -4.32 20.64 29.26
N VAL A 267 -3.55 21.61 28.76
CA VAL A 267 -4.04 22.91 28.31
C VAL A 267 -4.88 22.76 27.03
N LEU A 268 -4.50 21.85 26.14
CA LEU A 268 -5.19 21.54 24.89
C LEU A 268 -6.33 20.52 25.04
N ASN A 269 -6.81 20.28 26.26
CA ASN A 269 -7.87 19.29 26.51
C ASN A 269 -9.16 19.65 25.76
N ASP A 270 -9.58 20.92 25.84
CA ASP A 270 -10.77 21.40 25.14
C ASP A 270 -10.63 21.20 23.62
N SER A 271 -9.42 21.43 23.09
CA SER A 271 -9.09 21.19 21.68
C SER A 271 -9.14 19.70 21.30
N LEU A 272 -8.80 18.79 22.21
CA LEU A 272 -8.92 17.34 21.96
C LEU A 272 -10.39 16.91 21.83
N THR A 273 -11.27 17.44 22.70
CA THR A 273 -12.73 17.23 22.59
C THR A 273 -13.25 17.79 21.26
N GLU A 274 -12.85 19.00 20.88
CA GLU A 274 -13.27 19.62 19.64
C GLU A 274 -12.72 18.91 18.40
N LEU A 275 -11.47 18.42 18.41
CA LEU A 275 -10.92 17.56 17.35
C LEU A 275 -11.72 16.26 17.22
N THR A 276 -12.09 15.66 18.35
CA THR A 276 -12.93 14.45 18.34
C THR A 276 -14.29 14.72 17.68
N LEU A 277 -14.88 15.89 17.93
CA LEU A 277 -16.11 16.32 17.27
C LEU A 277 -15.92 16.50 15.75
N HIS A 278 -14.80 17.07 15.30
CA HIS A 278 -14.50 17.19 13.87
C HIS A 278 -14.40 15.83 13.19
N TYR A 279 -13.68 14.86 13.79
CA TYR A 279 -13.60 13.51 13.23
C TYR A 279 -14.94 12.77 13.26
N TYR A 280 -15.76 12.99 14.31
CA TYR A 280 -17.13 12.48 14.35
C TYR A 280 -17.97 12.99 13.18
N VAL A 281 -17.93 14.30 12.91
CA VAL A 281 -18.66 14.86 11.77
C VAL A 281 -18.15 14.31 10.45
N LEU A 282 -16.82 14.20 10.31
CA LEU A 282 -16.16 13.70 9.10
C LEU A 282 -16.60 12.27 8.76
N GLU A 283 -16.60 11.35 9.73
CA GLU A 283 -17.03 9.96 9.52
C GLU A 283 -18.53 9.84 9.21
N ASN A 284 -19.34 10.75 9.75
CA ASN A 284 -20.80 10.72 9.63
C ASN A 284 -21.36 11.66 8.54
N ARG A 285 -20.52 12.20 7.65
CA ARG A 285 -21.00 12.97 6.48
C ARG A 285 -21.93 12.12 5.62
N GLY A 286 -22.95 12.78 5.05
CA GLY A 286 -24.03 12.12 4.31
C GLY A 286 -25.21 11.68 5.16
N ASP A 287 -25.11 11.67 6.50
CA ASP A 287 -26.28 11.59 7.38
C ASP A 287 -27.10 12.89 7.33
N ALA A 288 -28.40 12.79 7.10
CA ALA A 288 -29.24 13.96 6.88
C ALA A 288 -29.32 14.91 8.09
N ALA A 289 -29.27 14.39 9.32
CA ALA A 289 -29.30 15.22 10.52
C ALA A 289 -27.96 15.94 10.71
N ILE A 290 -26.84 15.25 10.45
CA ILE A 290 -25.50 15.86 10.48
C ILE A 290 -25.42 16.98 9.44
N GLU A 291 -25.84 16.74 8.20
CA GLU A 291 -25.84 17.76 7.15
C GLU A 291 -26.72 18.98 7.51
N GLU A 292 -27.90 18.76 8.11
CA GLU A 292 -28.76 19.85 8.60
C GLU A 292 -28.07 20.66 9.71
N ALA A 293 -27.44 19.99 10.67
CA ALA A 293 -26.74 20.63 11.78
C ALA A 293 -25.52 21.45 11.32
N VAL A 294 -24.74 20.94 10.36
CA VAL A 294 -23.64 21.68 9.72
C VAL A 294 -24.17 22.93 9.00
N ASN A 295 -25.26 22.81 8.23
CA ASN A 295 -25.89 23.97 7.56
C ASN A 295 -26.44 25.04 8.51
N HIS A 296 -26.64 24.68 9.78
CA HIS A 296 -27.09 25.57 10.84
C HIS A 296 -25.96 26.03 11.78
N ASP A 297 -24.69 25.76 11.43
CA ASP A 297 -23.51 26.08 12.24
C ASP A 297 -23.58 25.47 13.67
N ILE A 298 -24.27 24.33 13.84
CA ILE A 298 -24.35 23.59 15.10
C ILE A 298 -23.14 22.66 15.23
N LEU A 299 -22.75 22.03 14.12
CA LEU A 299 -21.60 21.14 14.01
C LEU A 299 -20.54 21.76 13.09
N PRO A 300 -19.25 21.43 13.27
CA PRO A 300 -18.19 21.96 12.42
C PRO A 300 -18.39 21.57 10.95
N ASP A 301 -18.16 22.50 10.03
CA ASP A 301 -18.21 22.21 8.59
C ASP A 301 -16.88 21.66 8.08
N ILE A 302 -16.83 20.34 7.94
CA ILE A 302 -15.69 19.60 7.41
C ILE A 302 -16.17 18.52 6.44
N ASP A 303 -15.52 18.38 5.29
CA ASP A 303 -15.83 17.37 4.28
C ASP A 303 -14.73 16.29 4.11
N GLY A 304 -15.03 15.23 3.36
CA GLY A 304 -14.12 14.10 3.13
C GLY A 304 -12.83 14.42 2.37
N THR A 305 -12.70 15.64 1.83
CA THR A 305 -11.48 16.15 1.20
C THR A 305 -10.70 17.08 2.12
N GLN A 306 -11.07 17.15 3.40
CA GLN A 306 -10.47 17.98 4.40
C GLN A 306 -10.05 17.18 5.64
N TYR A 307 -9.20 17.77 6.47
CA TYR A 307 -8.84 17.27 7.80
C TYR A 307 -8.73 18.43 8.79
N PRO A 308 -9.07 18.23 10.07
CA PRO A 308 -8.86 19.25 11.09
C PRO A 308 -7.38 19.32 11.46
N GLN A 309 -6.87 20.51 11.75
CA GLN A 309 -5.50 20.74 12.19
C GLN A 309 -5.50 21.64 13.42
N LEU A 310 -4.90 21.13 14.48
CA LEU A 310 -4.65 21.86 15.72
C LEU A 310 -3.38 22.70 15.61
N ASP A 311 -3.39 23.90 16.16
CA ASP A 311 -2.20 24.70 16.41
C ASP A 311 -1.84 24.81 17.90
N LEU A 312 -0.74 25.49 18.22
CA LEU A 312 -0.26 25.66 19.60
C LEU A 312 -1.10 26.65 20.44
N ALA A 313 -1.98 27.43 19.81
CA ALA A 313 -2.92 28.29 20.53
C ALA A 313 -4.18 27.50 20.97
N GLY A 314 -4.33 26.26 20.50
CA GLY A 314 -5.50 25.44 20.73
C GLY A 314 -6.60 25.64 19.68
N ASP A 315 -6.33 26.44 18.65
CA ASP A 315 -7.28 26.71 17.58
C ASP A 315 -7.29 25.54 16.58
N ILE A 316 -8.49 25.15 16.13
CA ILE A 316 -8.66 24.12 15.09
C ILE A 316 -9.00 24.79 13.78
N THR A 317 -8.23 24.44 12.75
CA THR A 317 -8.48 24.87 11.36
C THR A 317 -8.80 23.67 10.48
N VAL A 318 -9.63 23.86 9.47
CA VAL A 318 -9.92 22.81 8.48
C VAL A 318 -9.03 23.02 7.27
N GLN A 319 -8.19 22.04 6.95
CA GLN A 319 -7.27 22.06 5.82
C GLN A 319 -7.75 21.12 4.72
N GLY A 320 -7.48 21.46 3.46
CA GLY A 320 -7.71 20.54 2.36
C GLY A 320 -6.65 19.44 2.32
N VAL A 321 -7.06 18.21 2.01
CA VAL A 321 -6.16 17.10 1.73
C VAL A 321 -5.46 17.39 0.39
N ILE A 322 -4.20 17.79 0.45
CA ILE A 322 -3.34 17.77 -0.72
C ILE A 322 -2.85 16.33 -0.85
N VAL A 323 -3.65 15.45 -1.47
CA VAL A 323 -3.08 14.19 -1.96
C VAL A 323 -2.15 14.60 -3.10
N PRO A 324 -0.82 14.47 -2.98
CA PRO A 324 0.03 14.68 -4.14
C PRO A 324 -0.46 13.72 -5.21
N GLU A 325 -0.93 14.26 -6.34
CA GLU A 325 -1.20 13.45 -7.52
C GLU A 325 0.11 12.69 -7.79
N PRO A 326 0.12 11.35 -7.69
CA PRO A 326 1.36 10.62 -7.79
C PRO A 326 1.97 10.92 -9.15
N GLU A 327 3.20 11.45 -9.17
CA GLU A 327 3.90 11.68 -10.42
C GLU A 327 3.88 10.37 -11.21
N PRO A 328 3.36 10.38 -12.46
CA PRO A 328 3.14 9.14 -13.19
C PRO A 328 4.47 8.42 -13.36
N THR A 329 4.60 7.27 -12.69
CA THR A 329 5.82 6.47 -12.77
C THR A 329 5.96 5.98 -14.21
N THR A 330 6.92 6.52 -14.96
CA THR A 330 7.11 6.14 -16.37
C THR A 330 7.86 4.83 -16.46
N TYR A 331 7.24 3.84 -17.08
CA TYR A 331 7.84 2.53 -17.31
C TYR A 331 8.44 2.41 -18.72
N PRO A 332 9.58 1.72 -18.88
CA PRO A 332 10.26 1.66 -20.16
C PRO A 332 9.51 0.78 -21.17
N ALA A 333 9.73 1.09 -22.45
CA ALA A 333 9.43 0.18 -23.55
C ALA A 333 10.40 -1.02 -23.53
N PRO A 334 9.95 -2.22 -23.93
CA PRO A 334 10.87 -3.31 -24.21
C PRO A 334 11.68 -3.02 -25.48
N ILE A 335 12.83 -3.67 -25.62
CA ILE A 335 13.69 -3.61 -26.80
C ILE A 335 13.55 -4.95 -27.52
N LEU A 336 13.01 -4.94 -28.74
CA LEU A 336 12.93 -6.13 -29.57
C LEU A 336 14.32 -6.37 -30.18
N ASP A 337 15.04 -7.33 -29.62
CA ASP A 337 16.46 -7.60 -29.89
C ASP A 337 16.66 -8.34 -31.22
N SER A 338 15.84 -9.36 -31.49
CA SER A 338 15.88 -10.09 -32.75
C SER A 338 14.53 -10.67 -33.16
N VAL A 339 14.38 -10.82 -34.49
CA VAL A 339 13.37 -11.64 -35.14
C VAL A 339 14.12 -12.57 -36.08
N GLU A 340 14.11 -13.86 -35.80
CA GLU A 340 14.84 -14.87 -36.57
C GLU A 340 13.86 -15.86 -37.21
N VAL A 341 14.19 -16.37 -38.39
CA VAL A 341 13.40 -17.42 -39.05
C VAL A 341 13.95 -18.79 -38.66
N ASP A 342 13.09 -19.63 -38.11
CA ASP A 342 13.37 -21.05 -37.90
C ASP A 342 12.30 -21.91 -38.59
N GLY A 343 12.67 -22.52 -39.72
CA GLY A 343 11.76 -23.25 -40.58
C GLY A 343 10.61 -22.39 -41.09
N SER A 344 9.39 -22.67 -40.63
CA SER A 344 8.16 -21.95 -40.97
C SER A 344 7.67 -21.01 -39.86
N SER A 345 8.57 -20.62 -38.96
CA SER A 345 8.24 -19.86 -37.75
C SER A 345 9.18 -18.67 -37.60
N PHE A 346 8.72 -17.68 -36.85
CA PHE A 346 9.55 -16.57 -36.38
C PHE A 346 9.85 -16.75 -34.89
N VAL A 347 11.11 -16.65 -34.50
CA VAL A 347 11.56 -16.65 -33.10
C VAL A 347 11.88 -15.22 -32.73
N LEU A 348 11.15 -14.68 -31.76
CA LEU A 348 11.31 -13.32 -31.27
C LEU A 348 12.02 -13.35 -29.92
N ASN A 349 13.00 -12.46 -29.75
CA ASN A 349 13.69 -12.25 -28.48
C ASN A 349 13.70 -10.76 -28.14
N TRP A 350 13.43 -10.41 -26.88
CA TRP A 350 13.44 -9.03 -26.42
C TRP A 350 13.99 -8.90 -25.00
N SER A 351 14.26 -7.67 -24.61
CA SER A 351 14.79 -7.32 -23.29
C SER A 351 14.13 -6.04 -22.76
N LEU A 352 14.32 -5.76 -21.47
CA LEU A 352 14.05 -4.44 -20.91
C LEU A 352 15.36 -3.64 -20.86
N PRO A 353 15.31 -2.30 -20.91
CA PRO A 353 16.51 -1.47 -20.79
C PRO A 353 17.32 -1.82 -19.54
N ALA A 354 18.65 -1.77 -19.66
CA ALA A 354 19.56 -2.06 -18.56
C ALA A 354 19.25 -1.19 -17.33
N GLY A 355 19.21 -1.80 -16.15
CA GLY A 355 18.87 -1.12 -14.89
C GLY A 355 17.37 -1.13 -14.55
N THR A 356 16.51 -1.68 -15.44
CA THR A 356 15.10 -1.93 -15.08
C THR A 356 15.02 -3.14 -14.15
N SER A 357 14.59 -2.94 -12.90
CA SER A 357 14.35 -4.02 -11.94
C SER A 357 12.92 -4.55 -11.99
N ASP A 358 11.96 -3.69 -12.31
CA ASP A 358 10.55 -4.08 -12.42
C ASP A 358 10.29 -4.94 -13.66
N VAL A 359 9.30 -5.83 -13.55
CA VAL A 359 8.77 -6.62 -14.67
C VAL A 359 7.30 -6.27 -14.95
N PRO A 360 6.85 -6.23 -16.22
CA PRO A 360 5.47 -5.88 -16.53
C PRO A 360 4.49 -6.89 -15.91
N SER A 361 3.62 -6.44 -15.01
CA SER A 361 2.71 -7.34 -14.29
C SER A 361 1.67 -7.98 -15.20
N GLY A 362 1.33 -7.33 -16.32
CA GLY A 362 0.46 -7.87 -17.36
C GLY A 362 1.18 -8.69 -18.44
N GLY A 363 2.49 -8.89 -18.32
CA GLY A 363 3.31 -9.57 -19.32
C GLY A 363 3.54 -8.75 -20.60
N TYR A 364 3.68 -9.47 -21.71
CA TYR A 364 3.97 -8.93 -23.04
C TYR A 364 2.92 -9.35 -24.06
N ASP A 365 2.53 -8.41 -24.92
CA ASP A 365 1.68 -8.65 -26.09
C ASP A 365 2.50 -8.49 -27.38
N ILE A 366 2.14 -9.24 -28.42
CA ILE A 366 2.83 -9.17 -29.72
C ILE A 366 1.91 -8.51 -30.73
N ILE A 367 2.43 -7.51 -31.43
CA ILE A 367 1.75 -6.82 -32.52
C ILE A 367 2.42 -7.26 -33.83
N ILE A 368 1.62 -7.75 -34.76
CA ILE A 368 2.07 -8.26 -36.05
C ILE A 368 1.42 -7.44 -37.15
N ASP A 369 2.21 -6.87 -38.06
CA ASP A 369 1.72 -6.06 -39.18
C ASP A 369 0.80 -4.91 -38.74
N SER A 370 1.14 -4.28 -37.60
CA SER A 370 0.34 -3.25 -36.91
C SER A 370 -1.02 -3.70 -36.38
N VAL A 371 -1.28 -5.00 -36.34
CA VAL A 371 -2.48 -5.60 -35.74
C VAL A 371 -2.14 -6.15 -34.36
N ASP A 372 -2.88 -5.68 -33.35
CA ASP A 372 -2.86 -6.24 -32.00
C ASP A 372 -3.42 -7.66 -32.03
N THR A 373 -2.63 -8.62 -31.56
CA THR A 373 -3.01 -10.04 -31.53
C THR A 373 -3.79 -10.41 -30.27
N GLY A 374 -3.96 -9.47 -29.34
CA GLY A 374 -4.76 -9.62 -28.15
C GLY A 374 -4.20 -10.69 -27.21
N THR A 375 -4.91 -11.81 -27.09
CA THR A 375 -4.48 -12.90 -26.19
C THR A 375 -3.73 -14.01 -26.92
N ASP A 376 -3.73 -14.00 -28.26
CA ASP A 376 -3.27 -15.14 -29.05
C ASP A 376 -1.77 -15.40 -28.90
N TRP A 377 -0.96 -14.34 -28.73
CA TRP A 377 0.49 -14.44 -28.56
C TRP A 377 1.00 -13.79 -27.27
N ARG A 378 0.13 -13.67 -26.26
CA ARG A 378 0.48 -13.08 -24.97
C ARG A 378 1.36 -14.02 -24.15
N THR A 379 2.42 -13.48 -23.53
CA THR A 379 3.39 -14.25 -22.74
C THR A 379 3.98 -13.43 -21.60
N THR A 380 4.51 -14.08 -20.57
CA THR A 380 5.34 -13.42 -19.53
C THR A 380 6.84 -13.63 -19.76
N ALA A 381 7.22 -14.48 -20.72
CA ALA A 381 8.61 -14.70 -21.09
C ALA A 381 9.14 -13.55 -21.96
N THR A 382 10.46 -13.45 -22.09
CA THR A 382 11.15 -12.49 -22.97
C THR A 382 11.51 -13.06 -24.35
N SER A 383 10.88 -14.18 -24.72
CA SER A 383 10.96 -14.77 -26.05
C SER A 383 9.66 -15.48 -26.39
N THR A 384 9.36 -15.60 -27.69
CA THR A 384 8.23 -16.39 -28.18
C THR A 384 8.46 -16.88 -29.61
N VAL A 385 7.69 -17.90 -30.00
CA VAL A 385 7.70 -18.45 -31.37
C VAL A 385 6.34 -18.18 -32.01
N ILE A 386 6.34 -17.47 -33.13
CA ILE A 386 5.17 -17.15 -33.93
C ILE A 386 5.11 -18.08 -35.14
N THR A 387 3.95 -18.71 -35.33
CA THR A 387 3.71 -19.65 -36.44
C THR A 387 2.46 -19.26 -37.22
N GLY A 388 2.25 -19.85 -38.39
CA GLY A 388 1.03 -19.66 -39.18
C GLY A 388 0.99 -18.37 -40.01
N LEU A 389 2.10 -17.64 -40.09
CA LEU A 389 2.26 -16.49 -40.98
C LEU A 389 2.66 -16.92 -42.40
N SER A 390 2.40 -16.07 -43.38
CA SER A 390 2.56 -16.41 -44.80
C SER A 390 4.03 -16.37 -45.22
N SER A 391 4.50 -17.40 -45.91
CA SER A 391 5.83 -17.39 -46.54
C SER A 391 5.87 -16.44 -47.75
N GLY A 392 7.04 -15.86 -48.02
CA GLY A 392 7.27 -14.95 -49.14
C GLY A 392 6.76 -13.53 -48.93
N VAL A 393 6.22 -13.23 -47.74
CA VAL A 393 5.76 -11.90 -47.33
C VAL A 393 6.59 -11.46 -46.12
N ALA A 394 7.05 -10.20 -46.14
CA ALA A 394 7.69 -9.59 -45.00
C ALA A 394 6.64 -9.24 -43.95
N HIS A 395 6.82 -9.75 -42.74
CA HIS A 395 5.99 -9.44 -41.58
C HIS A 395 6.72 -8.49 -40.65
N THR A 396 6.00 -7.57 -40.01
CA THR A 396 6.56 -6.65 -39.00
C THR A 396 6.10 -7.00 -37.60
N PHE A 397 7.00 -6.82 -36.63
CA PHE A 397 6.79 -7.24 -35.24
C PHE A 397 7.12 -6.10 -34.27
N LYS A 398 6.27 -5.94 -33.26
CA LYS A 398 6.51 -5.14 -32.05
C LYS A 398 6.09 -5.93 -30.82
N VAL A 399 6.73 -5.63 -29.69
CA VAL A 399 6.38 -6.15 -28.38
C VAL A 399 5.82 -5.01 -27.53
N GLN A 400 4.66 -5.22 -26.92
CA GLN A 400 4.05 -4.32 -25.97
C GLN A 400 4.31 -4.83 -24.55
N ALA A 401 5.01 -4.07 -23.72
CA ALA A 401 5.06 -4.36 -22.29
C ALA A 401 3.78 -3.86 -21.61
N ARG A 402 3.15 -4.68 -20.76
CA ARG A 402 1.90 -4.32 -20.09
C ARG A 402 2.16 -4.04 -18.61
N TRP A 403 2.52 -2.79 -18.31
CA TRP A 403 2.75 -2.30 -16.96
C TRP A 403 1.41 -1.98 -16.28
N LEU A 404 0.67 -3.03 -15.93
CA LEU A 404 -0.65 -2.89 -15.29
C LEU A 404 -0.54 -2.54 -13.80
N GLN A 405 0.67 -2.57 -13.23
CA GLN A 405 0.95 -2.02 -11.91
C GLN A 405 1.10 -0.49 -11.92
N ALA A 406 1.23 0.13 -13.10
CA ALA A 406 1.32 1.58 -13.22
C ALA A 406 -0.07 2.21 -13.06
N ASP A 407 -0.12 3.41 -12.49
CA ASP A 407 -1.34 4.23 -12.47
C ASP A 407 -1.09 5.58 -13.18
N PRO A 408 -1.76 5.86 -14.32
CA PRO A 408 -2.58 4.92 -15.09
C PRO A 408 -1.74 3.79 -15.70
N HIS A 409 -2.40 2.69 -16.09
CA HIS A 409 -1.74 1.57 -16.78
C HIS A 409 -0.92 2.05 -17.99
N GLN A 410 0.29 1.52 -18.14
CA GLN A 410 1.18 1.87 -19.26
C GLN A 410 1.43 0.67 -20.17
N VAL A 411 1.36 0.92 -21.48
CA VAL A 411 1.51 -0.11 -22.52
C VAL A 411 2.53 0.28 -23.61
N PRO A 412 3.78 0.62 -23.24
CA PRO A 412 4.78 1.08 -24.19
C PRO A 412 5.20 -0.03 -25.18
N LEU A 413 5.50 0.38 -26.41
CA LEU A 413 5.86 -0.49 -27.53
C LEU A 413 7.36 -0.47 -27.80
N SER A 414 7.91 -1.61 -28.18
CA SER A 414 9.28 -1.73 -28.65
C SER A 414 9.53 -1.03 -29.99
N ASN A 415 10.80 -1.02 -30.40
CA ASN A 415 11.17 -0.87 -31.80
C ASN A 415 10.48 -1.94 -32.68
N GLU A 416 10.33 -1.62 -33.97
CA GLU A 416 9.79 -2.53 -34.98
C GLU A 416 10.93 -3.26 -35.69
N LEU A 417 10.80 -4.57 -35.87
CA LEU A 417 11.65 -5.36 -36.76
C LEU A 417 10.80 -6.09 -37.81
N SER A 418 11.37 -6.31 -38.99
CA SER A 418 10.70 -7.03 -40.07
C SER A 418 11.53 -8.24 -40.51
N GLU A 419 10.86 -9.33 -40.85
CA GLU A 419 11.53 -10.51 -41.37
C GLU A 419 10.62 -11.29 -42.34
N THR A 420 11.21 -12.09 -43.24
CA THR A 420 10.49 -12.87 -44.25
C THR A 420 10.86 -14.35 -44.18
N ILE A 421 9.86 -15.22 -44.00
CA ILE A 421 10.06 -16.65 -44.27
C ILE A 421 10.21 -16.82 -45.80
N PRO A 422 11.31 -17.41 -46.30
CA PRO A 422 11.48 -17.62 -47.73
C PRO A 422 10.33 -18.44 -48.32
N ALA A 423 9.82 -18.03 -49.50
CA ALA A 423 8.86 -18.85 -50.23
C ALA A 423 9.52 -20.18 -50.62
N ASP A 424 8.81 -21.29 -50.39
CA ASP A 424 9.27 -22.60 -50.85
C ASP A 424 9.30 -22.61 -52.39
N THR A 425 10.50 -22.51 -52.95
CA THR A 425 10.72 -22.50 -54.40
C THR A 425 10.97 -23.90 -54.95
N SER A 426 10.57 -24.97 -54.23
CA SER A 426 10.62 -26.34 -54.73
C SER A 426 9.54 -26.66 -55.79
N GLY A 427 9.46 -25.82 -56.84
CA GLY A 427 8.76 -26.10 -58.09
C GLY A 427 9.74 -26.58 -59.15
N GLY A 428 10.04 -27.88 -59.15
CA GLY A 428 10.83 -28.54 -60.18
C GLY A 428 10.20 -28.38 -61.56
N ASP A 429 11.00 -27.81 -62.48
CA ASP A 429 10.77 -27.77 -63.90
C ASP A 429 10.64 -29.20 -64.47
N SER A 430 9.44 -29.53 -64.94
CA SER A 430 9.25 -30.56 -65.96
C SER A 430 8.11 -30.13 -66.88
N GLY A 431 8.51 -29.59 -68.03
CA GLY A 431 7.61 -29.15 -69.06
C GLY A 431 6.72 -30.26 -69.61
N SER A 432 5.49 -29.88 -69.97
CA SER A 432 4.77 -30.53 -71.07
C SER A 432 3.74 -29.59 -71.66
N SER A 433 3.69 -29.63 -72.99
CA SER A 433 2.97 -28.76 -73.91
C SER A 433 1.48 -29.05 -74.01
N GLY A 434 0.70 -27.98 -74.18
CA GLY A 434 -0.39 -27.92 -75.16
C GLY A 434 -1.78 -28.37 -74.69
N GLY A 435 -2.79 -27.56 -74.99
CA GLY A 435 -4.18 -28.02 -75.02
C GLY A 435 -5.22 -26.98 -74.58
N ASP A 436 -5.52 -26.06 -75.47
CA ASP A 436 -6.82 -25.44 -75.81
C ASP A 436 -8.08 -25.64 -74.92
N SER A 437 -8.82 -24.52 -74.81
CA SER A 437 -10.29 -24.37 -74.78
C SER A 437 -11.11 -24.32 -73.48
N SER A 438 -11.91 -23.23 -73.45
CA SER A 438 -13.28 -23.05 -72.91
C SER A 438 -13.49 -22.48 -71.49
N ASP A 439 -13.99 -21.22 -71.51
CA ASP A 439 -15.26 -20.73 -70.95
C ASP A 439 -15.60 -20.93 -69.46
N GLY A 440 -15.92 -19.81 -68.78
CA GLY A 440 -16.39 -19.84 -67.40
C GLY A 440 -16.39 -18.47 -66.72
N SER A 441 -17.32 -17.60 -67.14
CA SER A 441 -17.67 -16.37 -66.42
C SER A 441 -18.22 -16.68 -65.03
N GLY A 442 -17.59 -16.12 -63.99
CA GLY A 442 -18.05 -16.19 -62.60
C GLY A 442 -17.45 -15.05 -61.80
N GLY A 443 -18.05 -13.86 -61.91
CA GLY A 443 -17.71 -12.72 -61.08
C GLY A 443 -18.14 -12.96 -59.63
N VAL A 444 -17.23 -12.71 -58.70
CA VAL A 444 -17.56 -12.52 -57.28
C VAL A 444 -16.98 -11.17 -56.86
N GLU A 445 -17.91 -10.30 -56.50
CA GLU A 445 -17.80 -8.94 -56.04
C GLU A 445 -17.14 -8.88 -54.64
N PRO A 446 -16.23 -7.92 -54.37
CA PRO A 446 -15.70 -7.73 -53.02
C PRO A 446 -16.73 -7.04 -52.10
N PRO A 447 -16.82 -7.40 -50.81
CA PRO A 447 -17.78 -6.81 -49.89
C PRO A 447 -17.45 -5.34 -49.59
N ALA A 448 -18.51 -4.53 -49.52
CA ALA A 448 -18.47 -3.10 -49.20
C ALA A 448 -17.89 -2.81 -47.79
N PRO A 449 -17.22 -1.68 -47.59
CA PRO A 449 -16.72 -1.27 -46.27
C PRO A 449 -17.87 -0.88 -45.34
N LEU A 450 -17.80 -1.40 -44.10
CA LEU A 450 -18.71 -1.08 -43.00
C LEU A 450 -18.68 0.42 -42.67
N ALA A 451 -19.86 1.03 -42.70
CA ALA A 451 -20.09 2.40 -42.30
C ALA A 451 -19.79 2.61 -40.81
N ALA A 452 -19.00 3.63 -40.50
CA ALA A 452 -18.75 4.11 -39.15
C ALA A 452 -20.06 4.62 -38.52
N LEU A 453 -20.53 3.91 -37.48
CA LEU A 453 -21.58 4.39 -36.59
C LEU A 453 -20.95 5.35 -35.57
N SER A 454 -20.95 6.64 -35.91
CA SER A 454 -20.71 7.71 -34.94
C SER A 454 -22.02 7.99 -34.20
N ARG A 455 -22.08 7.67 -32.90
CA ARG A 455 -23.15 8.11 -31.99
C ARG A 455 -22.56 9.12 -31.00
N PRO A 456 -23.14 10.32 -30.85
CA PRO A 456 -22.73 11.26 -29.81
C PRO A 456 -23.32 10.86 -28.46
N PHE A 457 -22.51 10.89 -27.41
CA PHE A 457 -22.97 10.83 -26.02
C PHE A 457 -23.60 12.18 -25.61
N PRO A 458 -24.68 12.18 -24.80
CA PRO A 458 -25.27 13.39 -24.28
C PRO A 458 -24.46 13.95 -23.10
N ALA A 459 -24.32 15.27 -23.08
CA ALA A 459 -23.73 16.00 -21.96
C ALA A 459 -24.57 15.87 -20.69
N ARG A 460 -23.89 15.76 -19.55
CA ARG A 460 -24.30 16.35 -18.28
C ARG A 460 -23.23 17.32 -17.85
#